data_AF-A0A401GM99-F1
#
_entry.id   AF-A0A401GM99-F1
#
_cell.length_a   1.000
_cell.length_b   1.000
_cell.length_c   1.000
_cell.angle_alpha   90.00
_cell.angle_beta   90.00
_cell.angle_gamma   90.00
#
_symmetry.space_group_name_H-M   'P 1'
#
loop_
_entity.id
_entity.type
_entity.pdbx_description
1 polymer ?
#
loop_
_entity_poly.entity_id
_entity_poly.type
_entity_poly.pdbx_seq_one_letter_code
_entity_poly.pdbx_strand_id
1 'polypeptide(L)'
;MLCLLWYDEALRIMWSDVHLEMCDGTSRVRLDLPFRKTAQNGGIAPFYLYLDTTRPWMCPVQAFAQWWVICRKLGIEPQGYVFRKRIGQDGVSVNAGDAMSNDAFLECFRNNLCDIKVDPRPYGTHSFRRGGCQYLAMVLRWLLWHICTWGGWAEDFDNPRTIFKYLLSWTDTPMLERQDYFNPKRAESDPCTACGRTCPCA
;
A
#
# COMPACT_ATOMS: atom_id res chain seq x y z
N MET A 1 2.06 0.67 7.25
CA MET A 1 1.43 -0.64 6.90
C MET A 1 0.84 -0.55 5.50
N LEU A 2 0.91 -1.62 4.68
CA LEU A 2 0.57 -1.59 3.25
C LEU A 2 -0.42 -2.72 2.91
N CYS A 3 -1.53 -2.41 2.24
CA CYS A 3 -2.59 -3.38 1.91
C CYS A 3 -2.37 -4.13 0.57
N LEU A 4 -1.33 -3.79 -0.19
CA LEU A 4 -1.02 -4.40 -1.49
C LEU A 4 -2.22 -4.38 -2.46
N LEU A 5 -2.96 -3.27 -2.49
CA LEU A 5 -4.06 -3.04 -3.41
C LEU A 5 -3.55 -2.40 -4.70
N TRP A 6 -4.23 -2.66 -5.82
CA TRP A 6 -4.11 -1.74 -6.94
C TRP A 6 -4.82 -0.42 -6.59
N TYR A 7 -4.40 0.67 -7.22
CA TYR A 7 -5.04 1.95 -6.88
C TYR A 7 -6.50 1.98 -7.31
N ASP A 8 -6.92 1.28 -8.36
CA ASP A 8 -8.32 1.21 -8.79
C ASP A 8 -9.19 0.50 -7.74
N GLU A 9 -8.64 -0.51 -7.07
CA GLU A 9 -9.26 -1.10 -5.88
C GLU A 9 -9.30 -0.11 -4.72
N ALA A 10 -8.20 0.60 -4.44
CA ALA A 10 -8.16 1.58 -3.35
C ALA A 10 -9.17 2.72 -3.55
N LEU A 11 -9.29 3.25 -4.77
CA LEU A 11 -10.21 4.36 -5.10
C LEU A 11 -11.69 3.98 -4.92
N ARG A 12 -12.02 2.69 -4.89
CA ARG A 12 -13.38 2.19 -4.68
C ARG A 12 -13.74 1.99 -3.21
N ILE A 13 -12.80 2.16 -2.28
CA ILE A 13 -13.05 2.03 -0.85
C ILE A 13 -14.09 3.07 -0.42
N MET A 14 -15.11 2.60 0.29
CA MET A 14 -16.13 3.44 0.91
C MET A 14 -15.91 3.56 2.42
N TRP A 15 -16.45 4.62 3.03
CA TRP A 15 -16.41 4.79 4.48
C TRP A 15 -17.15 3.67 5.23
N SER A 16 -18.11 3.00 4.60
CA SER A 16 -18.76 1.79 5.12
C SER A 16 -17.81 0.61 5.29
N ASP A 17 -16.72 0.59 4.55
CA ASP A 17 -15.72 -0.48 4.53
C ASP A 17 -14.63 -0.25 5.61
N VAL A 18 -14.62 0.93 6.24
CA VAL A 18 -13.60 1.39 7.17
C VAL A 18 -14.16 1.36 8.59
N HIS A 19 -13.69 0.42 9.40
CA HIS A 19 -14.13 0.24 10.78
C HIS A 19 -13.03 0.65 11.75
N LEU A 20 -13.32 1.63 12.61
CA LEU A 20 -12.43 2.00 13.71
C LEU A 20 -12.70 1.09 14.91
N GLU A 21 -11.67 0.39 15.36
CA GLU A 21 -11.75 -0.58 16.44
C GLU A 21 -10.71 -0.31 17.52
N MET A 22 -10.99 -0.76 18.73
CA MET A 22 -10.03 -0.84 19.82
C MET A 22 -9.65 -2.31 20.03
N CYS A 23 -8.36 -2.62 19.97
CA CYS A 23 -7.81 -3.94 20.25
C CYS A 23 -6.69 -3.77 21.28
N ASP A 24 -6.82 -4.40 22.45
CA ASP A 24 -5.81 -4.39 23.51
C ASP A 24 -5.36 -2.97 23.91
N GLY A 25 -6.31 -2.04 24.02
CA GLY A 25 -6.03 -0.64 24.36
C GLY A 25 -5.43 0.19 23.22
N THR A 26 -5.25 -0.38 22.03
CA THR A 26 -4.71 0.30 20.85
C THR A 26 -5.79 0.48 19.77
N SER A 27 -5.90 1.68 19.22
CA SER A 27 -6.79 1.93 18.08
C SER A 27 -6.23 1.32 16.80
N ARG A 28 -7.10 0.62 16.06
CA ARG A 28 -6.79 0.07 14.74
C ARG A 28 -7.92 0.37 13.75
N VAL A 29 -7.59 0.35 12.47
CA VAL A 29 -8.58 0.34 11.38
C VAL A 29 -8.68 -1.09 10.86
N ARG A 30 -9.89 -1.65 10.89
CA ARG A 30 -10.26 -2.86 10.13
C ARG A 30 -10.88 -2.41 8.81
N LEU A 31 -10.27 -2.82 7.71
CA LEU A 31 -10.71 -2.50 6.36
C LEU A 31 -11.29 -3.76 5.71
N ASP A 32 -12.61 -3.76 5.52
CA ASP A 32 -13.37 -4.85 4.92
C ASP A 32 -13.59 -4.54 3.44
N LEU A 33 -12.83 -5.16 2.53
CA LEU A 33 -12.99 -4.88 1.09
C LEU A 33 -14.10 -5.74 0.49
N PRO A 34 -15.18 -5.15 -0.08
CA PRO A 34 -16.26 -5.91 -0.69
C PRO A 34 -15.89 -6.43 -2.09
N PHE A 35 -14.76 -6.00 -2.64
CA PHE A 35 -14.29 -6.37 -3.97
C PHE A 35 -12.79 -6.65 -3.95
N ARG A 36 -12.37 -7.64 -4.75
CA ARG A 36 -10.98 -7.82 -5.13
C ARG A 36 -10.95 -8.44 -6.51
N LYS A 37 -10.08 -7.94 -7.39
CA LYS A 37 -10.01 -8.48 -8.75
C LYS A 37 -9.61 -9.96 -8.80
N THR A 38 -8.89 -10.41 -7.77
CA THR A 38 -8.42 -11.79 -7.62
C THR A 38 -9.34 -12.68 -6.79
N ALA A 39 -10.46 -12.17 -6.25
CA ALA A 39 -11.40 -12.97 -5.44
C ALA A 39 -12.83 -12.85 -6.01
N GLN A 40 -13.06 -13.47 -7.17
CA GLN A 40 -14.35 -13.41 -7.88
C GLN A 40 -15.49 -14.11 -7.12
N ASN A 41 -15.17 -15.00 -6.17
CA ASN A 41 -16.14 -15.85 -5.46
C ASN A 41 -16.39 -15.42 -3.99
N GLY A 42 -15.90 -14.25 -3.56
CA GLY A 42 -15.99 -13.80 -2.16
C GLY A 42 -14.91 -14.38 -1.24
N GLY A 43 -14.99 -14.09 0.07
CA GLY A 43 -14.06 -14.63 1.08
C GLY A 43 -12.80 -13.78 1.37
N ILE A 44 -12.81 -12.48 1.07
CA ILE A 44 -11.64 -11.62 1.30
C ILE A 44 -11.46 -11.40 2.81
N ALA A 45 -10.34 -11.89 3.36
CA ALA A 45 -9.96 -11.58 4.72
C ALA A 45 -9.73 -10.06 4.90
N PRO A 46 -10.17 -9.47 6.01
CA PRO A 46 -10.04 -8.04 6.24
C PRO A 46 -8.60 -7.63 6.51
N PHE A 47 -8.28 -6.38 6.18
CA PHE A 47 -6.98 -5.79 6.50
C PHE A 47 -7.03 -5.11 7.87
N TYR A 48 -6.15 -5.53 8.77
CA TYR A 48 -5.99 -4.91 10.08
C TYR A 48 -4.81 -3.94 10.08
N LEU A 49 -5.09 -2.65 10.23
CA LEU A 49 -4.12 -1.57 10.16
C LEU A 49 -3.96 -0.93 11.55
N TYR A 50 -2.76 -1.04 12.11
CA TYR A 50 -2.44 -0.47 13.41
C TYR A 50 -1.80 0.92 13.28
N LEU A 51 -1.78 1.65 14.40
CA LEU A 51 -0.99 2.87 14.51
C LEU A 51 0.50 2.55 14.34
N ASP A 52 1.21 3.40 13.60
CA ASP A 52 2.66 3.35 13.42
C ASP A 52 3.22 4.72 13.80
N THR A 53 3.64 4.87 15.05
CA THR A 53 4.17 6.13 15.60
C THR A 53 5.62 6.36 15.21
N THR A 54 6.34 5.31 14.82
CA THR A 54 7.74 5.38 14.37
C THR A 54 7.84 5.94 12.95
N ARG A 55 6.87 5.62 12.09
CA ARG A 55 6.78 6.13 10.70
C ARG A 55 5.40 6.73 10.46
N PRO A 56 5.09 7.91 11.03
CA PRO A 56 3.78 8.53 10.90
C PRO A 56 3.39 8.78 9.44
N TRP A 57 4.35 9.10 8.56
CA TRP A 57 4.13 9.28 7.12
C TRP A 57 3.71 8.00 6.37
N MET A 58 3.87 6.82 6.98
CA MET A 58 3.40 5.52 6.45
C MET A 58 2.23 4.93 7.27
N CYS A 59 1.65 5.71 8.19
CA CYS A 59 0.59 5.24 9.07
C CYS A 59 -0.79 5.48 8.43
N PRO A 60 -1.47 4.43 7.92
CA PRO A 60 -2.78 4.59 7.30
C PRO A 60 -3.85 5.02 8.31
N VAL A 61 -3.73 4.62 9.59
CA VAL A 61 -4.67 5.05 10.64
C VAL A 61 -4.61 6.57 10.83
N GLN A 62 -3.41 7.15 10.88
CA GLN A 62 -3.25 8.60 10.94
C GLN A 62 -3.75 9.28 9.66
N ALA A 63 -3.49 8.69 8.48
CA ALA A 63 -3.98 9.23 7.21
C ALA A 63 -5.52 9.27 7.16
N PHE A 64 -6.20 8.21 7.58
CA PHE A 64 -7.66 8.17 7.69
C PHE A 64 -8.18 9.21 8.68
N ALA A 65 -7.56 9.33 9.85
CA ALA A 65 -7.96 10.30 10.87
C ALA A 65 -7.79 11.75 10.38
N GLN A 66 -6.66 12.07 9.73
CA GLN A 66 -6.43 13.38 9.14
C GLN A 66 -7.43 13.68 8.04
N TRP A 67 -7.69 12.71 7.15
CA TRP A 67 -8.66 12.87 6.08
C TRP A 67 -10.07 13.10 6.61
N TRP A 68 -10.49 12.35 7.64
CA TRP A 68 -11.75 12.55 8.33
C TRP A 68 -11.90 13.97 8.89
N VAL A 69 -10.86 14.48 9.57
CA VAL A 69 -10.87 15.85 10.11
C VAL A 69 -10.98 16.89 9.01
N ILE A 70 -10.28 16.69 7.88
CA ILE A 70 -10.35 17.58 6.72
C ILE A 70 -11.75 17.56 6.12
N CYS A 71 -12.34 16.38 5.88
CA CYS A 71 -13.72 16.26 5.38
C CYS A 71 -14.71 17.01 6.27
N ARG A 72 -14.62 16.83 7.59
CA ARG A 72 -15.48 17.56 8.55
C ARG A 72 -15.31 19.08 8.48
N LYS A 73 -14.08 19.57 8.34
CA LYS A 73 -13.82 21.02 8.18
C LYS A 73 -14.40 21.58 6.88
N LEU A 74 -14.47 20.77 5.83
CA LEU A 74 -15.06 21.10 4.54
C LEU A 74 -16.59 20.91 4.50
N GLY A 75 -17.22 20.46 5.59
CA GLY A 75 -18.65 20.16 5.62
C GLY A 75 -19.03 18.91 4.82
N ILE A 76 -18.09 18.00 4.62
CA ILE A 76 -18.30 16.74 3.88
C ILE A 76 -18.54 15.62 4.89
N GLU A 77 -19.72 15.02 4.79
CA GLU A 77 -20.06 13.85 5.60
C GLU A 77 -19.25 12.61 5.16
N PRO A 78 -18.73 11.82 6.11
CA PRO A 78 -17.90 10.65 5.85
C PRO A 78 -18.76 9.42 5.49
N GLN A 79 -19.45 9.52 4.36
CA GLN A 79 -20.31 8.48 3.79
C GLN A 79 -19.93 8.20 2.34
N GLY A 80 -20.22 7.03 1.76
CA GLY A 80 -19.83 6.72 0.36
C GLY A 80 -18.31 6.65 0.16
N TYR A 81 -17.79 7.04 -1.00
CA TYR A 81 -16.35 6.88 -1.33
C TYR A 81 -15.40 7.67 -0.44
N VAL A 82 -14.35 7.03 0.06
CA VAL A 82 -13.25 7.69 0.79
C VAL A 82 -12.50 8.65 -0.14
N PHE A 83 -12.20 8.20 -1.35
CA PHE A 83 -11.50 8.98 -2.37
C PHE A 83 -12.51 9.66 -3.31
N ARG A 84 -12.89 10.87 -2.94
CA ARG A 84 -13.87 11.69 -3.67
C ARG A 84 -13.31 12.23 -4.98
N LYS A 85 -14.20 12.43 -5.95
CA LYS A 85 -13.90 13.15 -7.19
C LYS A 85 -13.30 14.52 -6.89
N ARG A 86 -12.18 14.84 -7.53
CA ARG A 86 -11.56 16.18 -7.46
C ARG A 86 -12.41 17.20 -8.20
N ILE A 87 -12.53 18.40 -7.63
CA ILE A 87 -13.25 19.55 -8.18
C ILE A 87 -12.32 20.76 -8.15
N GLY A 88 -11.99 21.33 -9.31
CA GLY A 88 -11.02 22.42 -9.39
C GLY A 88 -9.61 21.99 -8.97
N GLN A 89 -8.84 22.92 -8.41
CA GLN A 89 -7.45 22.66 -7.99
C GLN A 89 -7.39 21.89 -6.67
N ASP A 90 -8.05 22.38 -5.62
CA ASP A 90 -7.93 21.82 -4.25
C ASP A 90 -9.25 21.33 -3.66
N GLY A 91 -10.32 21.30 -4.47
CA GLY A 91 -11.64 20.86 -4.03
C GLY A 91 -11.88 19.37 -4.22
N VAL A 92 -12.82 18.83 -3.46
CA VAL A 92 -13.38 17.49 -3.63
C VAL A 92 -14.91 17.55 -3.65
N SER A 93 -15.54 16.60 -4.32
CA SER A 93 -17.01 16.57 -4.43
C SER A 93 -17.66 16.38 -3.06
N VAL A 94 -18.69 17.18 -2.81
CA VAL A 94 -19.60 17.04 -1.66
C VAL A 94 -20.54 15.84 -1.82
N ASN A 95 -20.76 15.38 -3.06
CA ASN A 95 -21.62 14.23 -3.32
C ASN A 95 -20.91 12.93 -2.95
N ALA A 96 -21.58 12.12 -2.14
CA ALA A 96 -21.01 10.89 -1.61
C ALA A 96 -20.76 9.79 -2.67
N GLY A 97 -21.51 9.83 -3.77
CA GLY A 97 -21.39 8.87 -4.87
C GLY A 97 -20.30 9.20 -5.88
N ASP A 98 -19.70 10.38 -5.81
CA ASP A 98 -18.71 10.81 -6.80
C ASP A 98 -17.32 10.28 -6.45
N ALA A 99 -16.95 9.14 -7.04
CA ALA A 99 -15.62 8.56 -6.91
C ALA A 99 -14.56 9.34 -7.71
N MET A 100 -13.33 9.37 -7.20
CA MET A 100 -12.16 9.77 -7.97
C MET A 100 -11.92 8.80 -9.13
N SER A 101 -11.70 9.33 -10.33
CA SER A 101 -11.35 8.50 -11.49
C SER A 101 -9.88 8.08 -11.44
N ASN A 102 -9.58 6.96 -12.11
CA ASN A 102 -8.20 6.47 -12.26
C ASN A 102 -7.28 7.52 -12.93
N ASP A 103 -7.79 8.23 -13.93
CA ASP A 103 -7.02 9.25 -14.65
C ASP A 103 -6.71 10.45 -13.76
N ALA A 104 -7.69 10.91 -12.97
CA ALA A 104 -7.49 12.02 -12.03
C ALA A 104 -6.48 11.65 -10.94
N PHE A 105 -6.55 10.41 -10.43
CA PHE A 105 -5.56 9.91 -9.47
C PHE A 105 -4.16 9.86 -10.09
N LEU A 106 -4.01 9.29 -11.29
CA LEU A 106 -2.73 9.21 -11.98
C LEU A 106 -2.14 10.59 -12.25
N GLU A 107 -2.95 11.56 -12.66
CA GLU A 107 -2.51 12.94 -12.85
C GLU A 107 -1.94 13.52 -11.54
N CYS A 108 -2.71 13.44 -10.44
CA CYS A 108 -2.26 13.93 -9.13
C CYS A 108 -0.98 13.22 -8.67
N PHE A 109 -0.93 11.91 -8.83
CA PHE A 109 0.22 11.12 -8.43
C PHE A 109 1.48 11.49 -9.23
N ARG A 110 1.37 11.69 -10.55
CA ARG A 110 2.48 12.12 -11.39
C ARG A 110 2.98 13.52 -11.00
N ASN A 111 2.07 14.44 -10.70
CA ASN A 111 2.43 15.77 -10.22
C ASN A 111 3.19 15.70 -8.89
N ASN A 112 2.70 14.88 -7.93
CA ASN A 112 3.40 14.67 -6.65
C ASN A 112 4.81 14.08 -6.85
N LEU A 113 5.01 13.18 -7.82
CA LEU A 113 6.33 12.65 -8.16
C LEU A 113 7.24 13.74 -8.74
N CYS A 114 6.72 14.58 -9.64
CA CYS A 114 7.46 15.72 -10.18
C CYS A 114 7.89 16.71 -9.08
N ASP A 115 7.04 16.98 -8.09
CA ASP A 115 7.33 17.88 -6.98
C ASP A 115 8.53 17.41 -6.14
N ILE A 116 8.66 16.08 -5.96
CA ILE A 116 9.81 15.46 -5.29
C ILE A 116 10.95 15.08 -6.24
N LYS A 117 10.90 15.55 -7.50
CA LYS A 117 11.93 15.34 -8.54
C LYS A 117 12.15 13.86 -8.92
N VAL A 118 11.10 13.05 -8.86
CA VAL A 118 11.09 11.66 -9.33
C VAL A 118 10.40 11.59 -10.69
N ASP A 119 11.02 10.88 -11.65
CA ASP A 119 10.42 10.67 -12.98
C ASP A 119 9.12 9.85 -12.86
N PRO A 120 7.96 10.38 -13.26
CA PRO A 120 6.69 9.68 -13.14
C PRO A 120 6.48 8.56 -14.15
N ARG A 121 7.21 8.53 -15.27
CA ARG A 121 6.95 7.61 -16.40
C ARG A 121 7.00 6.12 -16.05
N PRO A 122 7.89 5.64 -15.17
CA PRO A 122 7.92 4.24 -14.76
C PRO A 122 6.74 3.82 -13.87
N TYR A 123 5.96 4.77 -13.34
CA TYR A 123 4.92 4.50 -12.36
C TYR A 123 3.51 4.46 -12.97
N GLY A 124 2.74 3.44 -12.61
CA GLY A 124 1.37 3.20 -13.09
C GLY A 124 0.56 2.27 -12.19
N THR A 125 -0.46 1.62 -12.75
CA THR A 125 -1.43 0.72 -12.08
C THR A 125 -0.81 -0.25 -11.10
N HIS A 126 0.27 -0.90 -11.51
CA HIS A 126 0.88 -1.96 -10.73
C HIS A 126 1.92 -1.46 -9.72
N SER A 127 2.34 -0.19 -9.79
CA SER A 127 3.46 0.31 -9.00
C SER A 127 3.23 0.21 -7.50
N PHE A 128 2.00 0.39 -7.03
CA PHE A 128 1.65 0.30 -5.60
C PHE A 128 1.74 -1.13 -5.07
N ARG A 129 1.27 -2.12 -5.84
CA ARG A 129 1.45 -3.54 -5.49
C ARG A 129 2.90 -3.97 -5.56
N ARG A 130 3.61 -3.56 -6.61
CA ARG A 130 5.03 -3.86 -6.80
C ARG A 130 5.88 -3.28 -5.68
N GLY A 131 5.84 -1.96 -5.52
CA GLY A 131 6.59 -1.24 -4.51
C GLY A 131 6.26 -1.71 -3.09
N GLY A 132 4.97 -2.00 -2.82
CA GLY A 132 4.59 -2.54 -1.52
C GLY A 132 5.12 -3.96 -1.27
N CYS A 133 5.04 -4.84 -2.27
CA CYS A 133 5.59 -6.20 -2.19
C CYS A 133 7.11 -6.18 -1.99
N GLN A 134 7.81 -5.37 -2.79
CA GLN A 134 9.24 -5.10 -2.69
C GLN A 134 9.63 -4.57 -1.31
N TYR A 135 8.89 -3.61 -0.77
CA TYR A 135 9.15 -3.05 0.56
C TYR A 135 9.00 -4.11 1.65
N LEU A 136 7.92 -4.88 1.63
CA LEU A 136 7.69 -5.95 2.61
C LEU A 136 8.79 -7.02 2.54
N ALA A 137 9.19 -7.44 1.34
CA ALA A 137 10.18 -8.49 1.15
C ALA A 137 11.61 -8.02 1.44
N MET A 138 12.03 -6.88 0.88
CA MET A 138 13.44 -6.45 0.90
C MET A 138 13.76 -5.59 2.13
N VAL A 139 12.85 -4.73 2.57
CA VAL A 139 13.09 -3.81 3.70
C VAL A 139 12.63 -4.44 5.01
N LEU A 140 11.39 -4.97 5.05
CA LEU A 140 10.85 -5.58 6.26
C LEU A 140 11.20 -7.07 6.40
N ARG A 141 11.81 -7.68 5.38
CA ARG A 141 12.25 -9.09 5.38
C ARG A 141 11.11 -10.06 5.69
N TRP A 142 9.90 -9.75 5.22
CA TRP A 142 8.78 -10.67 5.32
C TRP A 142 9.02 -11.88 4.42
N LEU A 143 8.69 -13.07 4.95
CA LEU A 143 8.68 -14.28 4.15
C LEU A 143 7.64 -14.16 3.04
N LEU A 144 7.94 -14.69 1.85
CA LEU A 144 7.05 -14.56 0.68
C LEU A 144 5.65 -15.11 0.95
N TRP A 145 5.53 -16.17 1.74
CA TRP A 145 4.24 -16.73 2.12
C TRP A 145 3.41 -15.79 3.02
N HIS A 146 4.04 -15.03 3.93
CA HIS A 146 3.35 -13.98 4.69
C HIS A 146 2.83 -12.87 3.76
N ILE A 147 3.63 -12.51 2.75
CA ILE A 147 3.22 -11.51 1.76
C ILE A 147 2.05 -12.04 0.92
N CYS A 148 2.09 -13.30 0.47
CA CYS A 148 1.00 -13.91 -0.28
C CYS A 148 -0.29 -14.01 0.53
N THR A 149 -0.22 -14.43 1.78
CA THR A 149 -1.40 -14.54 2.66
C THR A 149 -1.99 -13.18 2.97
N TRP A 150 -1.16 -12.21 3.37
CA TRP A 150 -1.59 -10.82 3.59
C TRP A 150 -2.15 -10.16 2.33
N GLY A 151 -1.48 -10.38 1.20
CA GLY A 151 -1.91 -9.92 -0.11
C GLY A 151 -3.08 -10.72 -0.70
N GLY A 152 -3.65 -11.71 -0.01
CA GLY A 152 -4.73 -12.56 -0.52
C GLY A 152 -4.43 -13.18 -1.89
N TRP A 153 -3.18 -13.60 -2.11
CA TRP A 153 -2.70 -14.33 -3.29
C TRP A 153 -2.41 -15.80 -3.00
N ALA A 154 -2.60 -16.24 -1.75
CA ALA A 154 -2.22 -17.58 -1.30
C ALA A 154 -3.21 -18.68 -1.72
N GLU A 155 -4.47 -18.34 -2.01
CA GLU A 155 -5.52 -19.33 -2.27
C GLU A 155 -5.47 -19.89 -3.70
N ASP A 156 -5.07 -19.07 -4.68
CA ASP A 156 -4.96 -19.48 -6.09
C ASP A 156 -3.49 -19.64 -6.51
N PHE A 157 -2.77 -20.63 -5.96
CA PHE A 157 -1.42 -21.02 -6.41
C PHE A 157 -1.29 -21.33 -7.93
N ASP A 158 -2.33 -21.07 -8.73
CA ASP A 158 -2.36 -21.09 -10.19
C ASP A 158 -1.49 -20.01 -10.85
N ASN A 159 -1.04 -18.98 -10.13
CA ASN A 159 -0.17 -17.96 -10.73
C ASN A 159 0.99 -17.47 -9.83
N PRO A 160 1.91 -18.37 -9.41
CA PRO A 160 3.09 -18.02 -8.61
C PRO A 160 3.99 -17.02 -9.34
N ARG A 161 3.85 -16.88 -10.66
CA ARG A 161 4.52 -15.85 -11.46
C ARG A 161 4.14 -14.43 -11.04
N THR A 162 2.97 -14.22 -10.45
CA THR A 162 2.46 -12.89 -10.12
C THR A 162 3.32 -12.22 -9.04
N ILE A 163 3.71 -12.95 -7.99
CA ILE A 163 4.58 -12.38 -6.95
C ILE A 163 5.98 -12.10 -7.50
N PHE A 164 6.55 -12.98 -8.33
CA PHE A 164 7.85 -12.73 -8.97
C PHE A 164 7.82 -11.49 -9.88
N LYS A 165 6.73 -11.27 -10.63
CA LYS A 165 6.52 -10.04 -11.41
C LYS A 165 6.40 -8.79 -10.54
N TYR A 166 6.14 -8.93 -9.24
CA TYR A 166 6.07 -7.82 -8.30
C TYR A 166 7.36 -7.59 -7.54
N LEU A 167 8.13 -8.64 -7.28
CA LEU A 167 9.45 -8.55 -6.67
C LEU A 167 10.53 -8.07 -7.65
N LEU A 168 10.41 -8.46 -8.92
CA LEU A 168 11.39 -8.18 -9.96
C LEU A 168 10.75 -7.34 -11.08
N SER A 169 11.25 -6.12 -11.25
CA SER A 169 10.97 -5.21 -12.36
C SER A 169 12.21 -5.10 -13.25
N TRP A 170 11.99 -4.86 -14.54
CA TRP A 170 13.06 -4.57 -15.48
C TRP A 170 13.78 -3.24 -15.19
N THR A 171 13.13 -2.36 -14.41
CA THR A 171 13.69 -1.10 -13.93
C THR A 171 14.45 -1.23 -12.61
N ASP A 172 14.40 -2.39 -11.96
CA ASP A 172 15.08 -2.56 -10.67
C ASP A 172 16.58 -2.63 -10.90
N THR A 173 17.32 -1.79 -10.18
CA THR A 173 18.78 -1.86 -10.16
C THR A 173 19.19 -2.90 -9.12
N PRO A 174 20.00 -3.92 -9.48
CA PRO A 174 20.50 -4.88 -8.51
C PRO A 174 21.20 -4.15 -7.36
N MET A 175 20.83 -4.46 -6.12
CA MET A 175 21.49 -3.87 -4.94
C MET A 175 22.90 -4.45 -4.72
N LEU A 176 23.25 -5.53 -5.43
CA LEU A 176 24.48 -6.28 -5.26
C LEU A 176 25.06 -6.72 -6.59
N GLU A 177 26.38 -6.62 -6.68
CA GLU A 177 27.17 -7.23 -7.75
C GLU A 177 27.14 -8.75 -7.62
N ARG A 178 27.22 -9.44 -8.77
CA ARG A 178 27.05 -10.90 -8.81
C ARG A 178 28.09 -11.65 -7.97
N GLN A 179 29.30 -11.12 -7.87
CA GLN A 179 30.39 -11.71 -7.10
C GLN A 179 30.16 -11.68 -5.58
N ASP A 180 29.29 -10.79 -5.10
CA ASP A 180 29.12 -10.52 -3.67
C ASP A 180 28.04 -11.39 -3.01
N TYR A 181 27.24 -12.12 -3.77
CA TYR A 181 26.18 -13.00 -3.22
C TYR A 181 26.72 -14.13 -2.34
N PHE A 182 27.90 -14.67 -2.66
CA PHE A 182 28.54 -15.75 -1.91
C PHE A 182 29.92 -15.35 -1.36
N ASN A 183 30.22 -14.05 -1.33
CA ASN A 183 31.49 -13.56 -0.81
C ASN A 183 31.48 -13.66 0.74
N PRO A 184 32.25 -14.58 1.34
CA PRO A 184 32.23 -14.77 2.80
C PRO A 184 32.88 -13.61 3.57
N LYS A 185 33.54 -12.69 2.86
CA LYS A 185 34.20 -11.50 3.43
C LYS A 185 33.38 -10.22 3.25
N ARG A 186 32.14 -10.33 2.74
CA ARG A 186 31.27 -9.18 2.56
C ARG A 186 30.89 -8.60 3.93
N ALA A 187 30.96 -7.27 4.04
CA ALA A 187 30.50 -6.56 5.22
C ALA A 187 28.99 -6.81 5.45
N GLU A 188 28.60 -7.00 6.71
CA GLU A 188 27.20 -7.15 7.08
C GLU A 188 26.41 -5.90 6.67
N SER A 189 25.22 -6.11 6.14
CA SER A 189 24.28 -5.02 5.87
C SER A 189 23.74 -4.43 7.17
N ASP A 190 23.40 -3.14 7.16
CA ASP A 190 22.76 -2.47 8.28
C ASP A 190 21.55 -3.28 8.82
N PRO A 191 21.37 -3.34 10.16
CA PRO A 191 20.23 -4.03 10.76
C PRO A 191 18.92 -3.47 10.21
N CYS A 192 17.95 -4.35 9.95
CA CYS A 192 16.59 -3.89 9.69
C CYS A 192 16.10 -3.05 10.87
N THR A 193 15.76 -1.78 10.65
CA THR A 193 15.33 -0.84 11.69
C THR A 193 14.02 -1.24 12.36
N ALA A 194 13.27 -2.20 11.79
CA ALA A 194 12.03 -2.72 12.34
C ALA A 194 12.20 -4.01 13.17
N CYS A 195 13.11 -4.92 12.79
CA CYS A 195 13.25 -6.23 13.46
C CYS A 195 14.65 -6.52 14.01
N GLY A 196 15.62 -5.61 13.83
CA GLY A 196 16.98 -5.72 14.34
C GLY A 196 17.83 -6.80 13.69
N ARG A 197 17.30 -7.53 12.69
CA ARG A 197 18.04 -8.60 12.01
C ARG A 197 19.13 -7.99 11.13
N THR A 198 20.38 -8.34 11.43
CA THR A 198 21.55 -8.26 10.54
C THR A 198 21.85 -9.68 10.10
N CYS A 199 21.73 -10.00 8.82
CA CYS A 199 22.31 -11.25 8.33
C CYS A 199 22.82 -11.00 6.92
N PRO A 200 24.14 -11.14 6.69
CA PRO A 200 24.71 -11.17 5.34
C PRO A 200 24.25 -12.40 4.53
N CYS A 201 23.62 -13.36 5.21
CA CYS A 201 23.07 -14.62 4.75
C CYS A 201 21.56 -14.61 4.38
N ALA A 202 20.88 -13.45 4.45
CA ALA A 202 19.44 -13.29 4.21
C ALA A 202 19.11 -12.17 3.22
#